data_AF-F2EH96-F1
#
_entry.id   AF-F2EH96-F1
#
_cell.length_a   1.000
_cell.length_b   1.000
_cell.length_c   1.000
_cell.angle_alpha   90.00
_cell.angle_beta   90.00
_cell.angle_gamma   90.00
#
_symmetry.space_group_name_H-M   'P 1'
#
loop_
_entity.id
_entity.type
_entity.pdbx_description
1 polymer ?
#
loop_
_entity_poly.entity_id
_entity_poly.type
_entity_poly.pdbx_seq_one_letter_code
_entity_poly.pdbx_strand_id
1 'polypeptide(L)'
;GWIWKVIEHFNFAPLTAVLSVNYLDRFLSVYPLPEGKAWVTQLLAVACLSLASKMEETYMPLPVDLQVVEANSAFEGRTIKRMELLVLSTLKWRMQAVTACSFIDYFLRKFNDHDAPSMLAFSRSTDLILSTAKGADFLVFRPSEIAASVALAAFGERNTSVVERATTTCKYINKERVLRCYELIQDKIAMGTIVLKSAGSSMFSVPQSPIGVLDAAACLSQQSDDTAVGSPATCYQASSATKRRRIGR
;
A
#
# COMPACT_ATOMS: atom_id res chain seq x y z
N GLY A 1 4.45 11.53 9.18
CA GLY A 1 5.63 11.86 8.34
C GLY A 1 5.20 12.19 6.94
N TRP A 2 5.91 13.10 6.25
CA TRP A 2 5.57 13.62 4.92
C TRP A 2 5.30 12.53 3.86
N ILE A 3 6.20 11.55 3.74
CA ILE A 3 6.11 10.44 2.77
C ILE A 3 4.72 9.78 2.80
N TRP A 4 4.18 9.52 3.99
CA TRP A 4 2.89 8.85 4.18
C TRP A 4 1.71 9.65 3.66
N LYS A 5 1.72 10.97 3.84
CA LYS A 5 0.66 11.83 3.33
C LYS A 5 0.66 11.87 1.79
N VAL A 6 1.84 11.83 1.18
CA VAL A 6 1.97 11.76 -0.29
C VAL A 6 1.47 10.41 -0.83
N ILE A 7 1.83 9.30 -0.18
CA ILE A 7 1.34 7.97 -0.54
C ILE A 7 -0.19 7.91 -0.48
N GLU A 8 -0.79 8.46 0.58
CA GLU A 8 -2.25 8.52 0.73
C GLU A 8 -2.88 9.41 -0.35
N HIS A 9 -2.29 10.56 -0.65
CA HIS A 9 -2.77 11.49 -1.69
C HIS A 9 -2.78 10.86 -3.08
N PHE A 10 -1.73 10.13 -3.46
CA PHE A 10 -1.62 9.48 -4.76
C PHE A 10 -2.14 8.04 -4.79
N ASN A 11 -2.63 7.53 -3.65
CA ASN A 11 -3.07 6.14 -3.48
C ASN A 11 -2.02 5.12 -3.96
N PHE A 12 -0.75 5.37 -3.64
CA PHE A 12 0.35 4.48 -4.01
C PHE A 12 0.27 3.13 -3.29
N ALA A 13 0.81 2.11 -3.95
CA ALA A 13 0.95 0.79 -3.39
C ALA A 13 1.78 0.83 -2.09
N PRO A 14 1.45 -0.02 -1.11
CA PRO A 14 2.21 -0.11 0.14
C PRO A 14 3.70 -0.36 -0.08
N LEU A 15 4.05 -1.15 -1.11
CA LEU A 15 5.43 -1.45 -1.43
C LEU A 15 6.22 -0.21 -1.87
N THR A 16 5.61 0.73 -2.59
CA THR A 16 6.21 2.03 -2.95
C THR A 16 6.67 2.79 -1.71
N ALA A 17 5.85 2.77 -0.67
CA ALA A 17 6.19 3.41 0.59
C ALA A 17 7.38 2.74 1.29
N VAL A 18 7.35 1.41 1.38
CA VAL A 18 8.39 0.62 2.04
C VAL A 18 9.72 0.74 1.29
N LEU A 19 9.70 0.76 -0.05
CA LEU A 19 10.87 1.00 -0.87
C LEU A 19 11.42 2.41 -0.69
N SER A 20 10.56 3.43 -0.64
CA SER A 20 10.98 4.82 -0.40
C SER A 20 11.74 4.96 0.92
N VAL A 21 11.20 4.40 2.01
CA VAL A 21 11.87 4.38 3.32
C VAL A 21 13.17 3.56 3.25
N ASN A 22 13.16 2.39 2.60
CA ASN A 22 14.36 1.58 2.42
C ASN A 22 15.50 2.33 1.72
N TYR A 23 15.18 3.08 0.66
CA TYR A 23 16.17 3.87 -0.07
C TYR A 23 16.71 5.01 0.78
N LEU A 24 15.82 5.68 1.52
CA LEU A 24 16.18 6.77 2.42
C LEU A 24 17.16 6.28 3.49
N ASP A 25 16.81 5.21 4.21
CA ASP A 25 17.63 4.66 5.30
C ASP A 25 18.99 4.18 4.81
N ARG A 26 19.01 3.45 3.68
CA ARG A 26 20.27 2.96 3.09
C ARG A 26 21.15 4.12 2.61
N PHE A 27 20.56 5.16 2.04
CA PHE A 27 21.31 6.33 1.62
C PHE A 27 21.95 7.03 2.82
N LEU A 28 21.17 7.28 3.87
CA LEU A 28 21.64 7.95 5.09
C LEU A 28 22.68 7.12 5.85
N SER A 29 22.65 5.79 5.74
CA SER A 29 23.68 4.93 6.34
C SER A 29 25.08 5.09 5.72
N VAL A 30 25.15 5.61 4.48
CA VAL A 30 26.40 5.82 3.73
C VAL A 30 26.77 7.30 3.66
N TYR A 31 25.77 8.18 3.55
CA TYR A 31 25.95 9.60 3.32
C TYR A 31 25.35 10.42 4.46
N PRO A 32 26.16 10.90 5.42
CA PRO A 32 25.68 11.79 6.47
C PRO A 32 25.30 13.14 5.84
N LEU A 33 24.06 13.59 6.08
CA LEU A 33 23.60 14.87 5.58
C LEU A 33 24.20 16.01 6.40
N PRO A 34 24.49 17.17 5.77
CA PRO A 34 24.94 18.36 6.49
C PRO A 34 23.89 18.80 7.52
N GLU A 35 24.31 19.01 8.76
CA GLU A 35 23.44 19.54 9.82
C GLU A 35 22.89 20.92 9.45
N GLY A 36 21.66 21.23 9.90
CA GLY A 36 21.01 22.52 9.68
C GLY A 36 20.38 22.72 8.30
N LYS A 37 20.41 21.73 7.40
CA LYS A 37 19.78 21.82 6.06
C LYS A 37 18.59 20.87 5.90
N ALA A 38 17.50 21.14 6.63
CA ALA A 38 16.27 20.34 6.57
C ALA A 38 15.69 20.15 5.15
N TRP A 39 15.90 21.13 4.25
CA TRP A 39 15.50 21.03 2.85
C TRP A 39 16.23 19.91 2.09
N VAL A 40 17.46 19.55 2.47
CA VAL A 40 18.22 18.46 1.83
C VAL A 40 17.56 17.12 2.17
N THR A 41 17.13 16.94 3.42
CA THR A 41 16.38 15.75 3.83
C THR A 41 15.05 15.64 3.09
N GLN A 42 14.35 16.76 2.88
CA GLN A 42 13.13 16.79 2.09
C GLN A 42 13.39 16.42 0.61
N LEU A 43 14.42 17.00 -0.01
CA LEU A 43 14.81 16.69 -1.39
C LEU A 43 15.19 15.21 -1.54
N LEU A 44 15.92 14.65 -0.57
CA LEU A 44 16.25 13.23 -0.53
C LEU A 44 14.98 12.37 -0.44
N ALA A 45 14.05 12.69 0.46
CA ALA A 45 12.80 11.96 0.62
C ALA A 45 11.95 12.01 -0.67
N VAL A 46 11.86 13.16 -1.34
CA VAL A 46 11.18 13.31 -2.64
C VAL A 46 11.84 12.43 -3.71
N ALA A 47 13.18 12.41 -3.78
CA ALA A 47 13.90 11.59 -4.74
C ALA A 47 13.75 10.08 -4.47
N CYS A 48 13.81 9.65 -3.20
CA CYS A 48 13.57 8.27 -2.80
C CYS A 48 12.15 7.83 -3.15
N LEU A 49 11.14 8.67 -2.89
CA LEU A 49 9.76 8.39 -3.26
C LEU A 49 9.56 8.31 -4.77
N SER A 50 10.16 9.23 -5.52
CA SER A 50 10.08 9.22 -6.99
C SER A 50 10.74 8.00 -7.62
N LEU A 51 11.87 7.54 -7.05
CA LEU A 51 12.49 6.30 -7.46
C LEU A 51 11.64 5.08 -7.09
N ALA A 52 11.06 5.06 -5.88
CA ALA A 52 10.21 3.96 -5.46
C ALA A 52 8.97 3.83 -6.34
N SER A 53 8.33 4.96 -6.67
CA SER A 53 7.17 4.95 -7.57
C SER A 53 7.57 4.44 -8.97
N LYS A 54 8.76 4.79 -9.48
CA LYS A 54 9.25 4.25 -10.78
C LYS A 54 9.46 2.75 -10.79
N MET A 55 9.74 2.16 -9.63
CA MET A 55 10.01 0.73 -9.50
C MET A 55 8.73 -0.09 -9.37
N GLU A 56 7.64 0.50 -8.85
CA GLU A 56 6.46 -0.24 -8.40
C GLU A 56 5.16 0.20 -9.08
N GLU A 57 4.99 1.49 -9.38
CA GLU A 57 3.72 2.03 -9.86
C GLU A 57 3.60 1.94 -11.38
N THR A 58 2.43 1.48 -11.86
CA THR A 58 2.10 1.48 -13.29
C THR A 58 1.92 2.89 -13.83
N TYR A 59 1.30 3.76 -13.03
CA TYR A 59 1.04 5.16 -13.38
C TYR A 59 1.78 6.07 -12.42
N MET A 60 2.54 6.98 -13.02
CA MET A 60 3.63 7.67 -12.35
C MET A 60 3.40 9.18 -12.47
N PRO A 61 3.10 9.89 -11.37
CA PRO A 61 3.04 11.35 -11.42
C PRO A 61 4.42 11.93 -11.74
N LEU A 62 4.46 13.19 -12.19
CA LEU A 62 5.75 13.83 -12.43
C LEU A 62 6.48 14.01 -11.10
N PRO A 63 7.82 13.93 -11.06
CA PRO A 63 8.57 14.10 -9.81
C PRO A 63 8.29 15.42 -9.10
N VAL A 64 7.93 16.46 -9.86
CA VAL A 64 7.57 17.78 -9.31
C VAL A 64 6.25 17.72 -8.54
N ASP A 65 5.30 16.90 -8.99
CA ASP A 65 3.97 16.75 -8.39
C ASP A 65 4.02 15.96 -7.06
N LEU A 66 5.09 15.19 -6.83
CA LEU A 66 5.28 14.46 -5.58
C LEU A 66 5.50 15.38 -4.38
N GLN A 67 5.72 16.68 -4.60
CA GLN A 67 5.99 17.68 -3.57
C GLN A 67 4.71 18.35 -3.00
N VAL A 68 3.53 17.98 -3.50
CA VAL A 68 2.28 18.74 -3.30
C VAL A 68 1.81 18.81 -1.84
N VAL A 69 2.20 17.87 -0.98
CA VAL A 69 1.73 17.83 0.41
C VAL A 69 2.73 18.50 1.34
N GLU A 70 2.41 19.66 1.90
CA GLU A 70 3.19 20.31 2.99
C GLU A 70 4.71 20.39 2.73
N ALA A 71 5.15 20.56 1.48
CA ALA A 71 6.56 20.71 1.22
C ALA A 71 7.04 22.07 1.74
N ASN A 72 7.97 22.04 2.69
CA ASN A 72 8.67 23.23 3.18
C ASN A 72 9.52 23.92 2.09
N SER A 73 9.66 23.31 0.91
CA SER A 73 10.47 23.80 -0.21
C SER A 73 9.98 23.20 -1.52
N ALA A 74 9.86 24.03 -2.57
CA ALA A 74 9.58 23.59 -3.92
C ALA A 74 10.90 23.42 -4.70
N PHE A 75 11.15 22.20 -5.16
CA PHE A 75 12.33 21.86 -5.96
C PHE A 75 11.99 21.78 -7.45
N GLU A 76 12.88 22.32 -8.26
CA GLU A 76 12.82 22.12 -9.71
C GLU A 76 13.02 20.64 -10.07
N GLY A 77 12.33 20.17 -11.12
CA GLY A 77 12.47 18.78 -11.58
C GLY A 77 13.90 18.38 -11.93
N ARG A 78 14.76 19.32 -12.36
CA ARG A 78 16.19 19.07 -12.60
C ARG A 78 16.94 18.75 -11.31
N THR A 79 16.62 19.43 -10.21
CA THR A 79 17.21 19.20 -8.88
C THR A 79 16.81 17.84 -8.35
N ILE A 80 15.53 17.47 -8.49
CA ILE A 80 15.03 16.14 -8.12
C ILE A 80 15.77 15.06 -8.91
N LYS A 81 15.85 15.17 -10.24
CA LYS A 81 16.57 14.20 -11.08
C LYS A 81 18.05 14.03 -10.71
N ARG A 82 18.74 15.12 -10.34
CA ARG A 82 20.13 15.03 -9.85
C ARG A 82 20.21 14.26 -8.53
N MET A 83 19.27 14.49 -7.62
CA MET A 83 19.20 13.75 -6.37
C MET A 83 18.86 12.27 -6.61
N GLU A 84 17.97 11.95 -7.55
CA GLU A 84 17.69 10.56 -7.94
C GLU A 84 18.94 9.83 -8.43
N LEU A 85 19.74 10.45 -9.29
CA LEU A 85 21.00 9.88 -9.76
C LEU A 85 22.01 9.68 -8.62
N LEU A 86 22.05 10.61 -7.65
CA LEU A 86 22.88 10.46 -6.45
C LEU A 86 22.43 9.28 -5.60
N VAL A 87 21.12 9.10 -5.40
CA VAL A 87 20.57 7.94 -4.69
C VAL A 87 20.90 6.64 -5.43
N LEU A 88 20.64 6.58 -6.74
CA LEU A 88 20.91 5.40 -7.58
C LEU A 88 22.39 5.00 -7.52
N SER A 89 23.30 5.96 -7.68
CA SER A 89 24.75 5.69 -7.62
C SER A 89 25.20 5.24 -6.23
N THR A 90 24.71 5.89 -5.17
CA THR A 90 25.00 5.52 -3.76
C THR A 90 24.53 4.10 -3.45
N LEU A 91 23.33 3.74 -3.91
CA LEU A 91 22.75 2.41 -3.73
C LEU A 91 23.25 1.38 -4.76
N LYS A 92 24.20 1.75 -5.63
CA LYS A 92 24.76 0.91 -6.70
C LYS A 92 23.67 0.30 -7.58
N TRP A 93 22.62 1.07 -7.84
CA TRP A 93 21.44 0.69 -8.63
C TRP A 93 20.66 -0.52 -8.07
N ARG A 94 20.92 -0.92 -6.81
CA ARG A 94 20.22 -2.03 -6.14
C ARG A 94 18.90 -1.53 -5.55
N MET A 95 17.94 -1.29 -6.43
CA MET A 95 16.63 -0.73 -6.10
C MET A 95 15.62 -1.81 -5.70
N GLN A 96 15.78 -3.05 -6.14
CA GLN A 96 14.90 -4.15 -5.76
C GLN A 96 15.24 -4.67 -4.37
N ALA A 97 14.81 -3.96 -3.32
CA ALA A 97 15.01 -4.37 -1.94
C ALA A 97 14.06 -5.51 -1.57
N VAL A 98 14.56 -6.48 -0.80
CA VAL A 98 13.72 -7.51 -0.17
C VAL A 98 13.08 -6.90 1.07
N THR A 99 11.74 -6.89 1.12
CA THR A 99 10.97 -6.24 2.20
C THR A 99 9.99 -7.23 2.83
N ALA A 100 9.29 -6.82 3.89
CA ALA A 100 8.25 -7.65 4.50
C ALA A 100 7.13 -7.99 3.50
N CYS A 101 6.85 -7.09 2.56
CA CYS A 101 5.91 -7.33 1.45
C CYS A 101 6.32 -8.54 0.60
N SER A 102 7.62 -8.81 0.45
CA SER A 102 8.11 -9.96 -0.33
C SER A 102 7.75 -11.32 0.29
N PHE A 103 7.43 -11.36 1.59
CA PHE A 103 7.17 -12.61 2.32
C PHE A 103 5.74 -12.73 2.87
N ILE A 104 4.96 -11.64 2.87
CA ILE A 104 3.69 -11.61 3.61
C ILE A 104 2.68 -12.63 3.09
N ASP A 105 2.55 -12.77 1.77
CA ASP A 105 1.65 -13.73 1.14
C ASP A 105 2.00 -15.18 1.51
N TYR A 106 3.30 -15.50 1.58
CA TYR A 106 3.78 -16.81 2.04
C TYR A 106 3.34 -17.11 3.48
N PHE A 107 3.55 -16.18 4.41
CA PHE A 107 3.19 -16.40 5.82
C PHE A 107 1.69 -16.43 6.04
N LEU A 108 0.95 -15.56 5.34
CA LEU A 108 -0.51 -15.55 5.40
C LEU A 108 -1.10 -16.90 4.96
N ARG A 109 -0.65 -17.46 3.84
CA ARG A 109 -1.10 -18.81 3.43
C ARG A 109 -0.64 -19.87 4.42
N LYS A 110 0.62 -19.83 4.83
CA LYS A 110 1.20 -20.86 5.70
C LYS A 110 0.52 -20.95 7.06
N PHE A 111 0.08 -19.83 7.62
CA PHE A 111 -0.63 -19.80 8.91
C PHE A 111 -2.14 -20.05 8.77
N ASN A 112 -2.63 -20.08 7.53
CA ASN A 112 -4.01 -20.38 7.16
C ASN A 112 -4.11 -21.76 6.47
N ASP A 113 -3.29 -22.74 6.88
CA ASP A 113 -3.28 -24.12 6.33
C ASP A 113 -3.14 -24.21 4.80
N HIS A 114 -2.39 -23.27 4.22
CA HIS A 114 -2.21 -23.09 2.78
C HIS A 114 -3.45 -22.58 2.02
N ASP A 115 -4.54 -22.27 2.72
CA ASP A 115 -5.71 -21.63 2.13
C ASP A 115 -5.46 -20.16 1.78
N ALA A 116 -6.25 -19.65 0.83
CA ALA A 116 -6.18 -18.26 0.41
C ALA A 116 -6.49 -17.32 1.59
N PRO A 117 -5.65 -16.31 1.85
CA PRO A 117 -5.89 -15.38 2.94
C PRO A 117 -7.11 -14.51 2.66
N SER A 118 -7.86 -14.19 3.72
CA SER A 118 -8.99 -13.29 3.61
C SER A 118 -8.53 -11.87 3.23
N MET A 119 -9.40 -11.12 2.54
CA MET A 119 -9.15 -9.71 2.19
C MET A 119 -8.84 -8.87 3.44
N LEU A 120 -9.48 -9.18 4.57
CA LEU A 120 -9.22 -8.52 5.85
C LEU A 120 -7.79 -8.80 6.37
N ALA A 121 -7.32 -10.05 6.31
CA ALA A 121 -5.97 -10.41 6.74
C ALA A 121 -4.92 -9.70 5.87
N PHE A 122 -5.15 -9.63 4.55
CA PHE A 122 -4.26 -8.90 3.64
C PHE A 122 -4.25 -7.38 3.91
N SER A 123 -5.42 -6.78 4.10
CA SER A 123 -5.55 -5.36 4.44
C SER A 123 -4.86 -5.02 5.76
N ARG A 124 -5.08 -5.81 6.82
CA ARG A 124 -4.43 -5.61 8.12
C ARG A 124 -2.92 -5.76 8.01
N SER A 125 -2.46 -6.76 7.26
CA SER A 125 -1.02 -6.97 7.05
C SER A 125 -0.37 -5.78 6.36
N THR A 126 -1.06 -5.17 5.41
CA THR A 126 -0.61 -3.95 4.73
C THR A 126 -0.46 -2.79 5.72
N ASP A 127 -1.50 -2.51 6.51
CA ASP A 127 -1.48 -1.43 7.51
C ASP A 127 -0.35 -1.64 8.55
N LEU A 128 -0.15 -2.89 8.97
CA LEU A 128 0.91 -3.28 9.89
C LEU A 128 2.30 -3.09 9.29
N ILE A 129 2.56 -3.57 8.06
CA ILE A 129 3.86 -3.40 7.39
C ILE A 129 4.19 -1.92 7.26
N LEU A 130 3.25 -1.10 6.81
CA LEU A 130 3.45 0.35 6.69
C LEU A 130 3.74 0.99 8.05
N SER A 131 3.10 0.49 9.11
CA SER A 131 3.37 0.95 10.48
C SER A 131 4.75 0.54 10.98
N THR A 132 5.21 -0.68 10.67
CA THR A 132 6.57 -1.11 11.02
C THR A 132 7.64 -0.29 10.29
N ALA A 133 7.40 0.10 9.04
CA ALA A 133 8.30 0.97 8.27
C ALA A 133 8.38 2.42 8.82
N LYS A 134 7.45 2.84 9.68
CA LYS A 134 7.48 4.17 10.33
C LYS A 134 8.40 4.22 11.54
N GLY A 135 8.61 3.08 12.20
CA GLY A 135 9.26 3.01 13.50
C GLY A 135 10.67 2.45 13.42
N ALA A 136 11.64 3.16 14.01
CA ALA A 136 13.02 2.68 14.11
C ALA A 136 13.15 1.39 14.92
N ASP A 137 12.21 1.13 15.84
CA ASP A 137 12.17 -0.07 16.69
C ASP A 137 12.18 -1.38 15.89
N PHE A 138 11.70 -1.35 14.64
CA PHE A 138 11.62 -2.54 13.78
C PHE A 138 12.88 -2.79 12.96
N LEU A 139 13.84 -1.86 12.91
CA LEU A 139 15.08 -2.00 12.14
C LEU A 139 15.97 -3.14 12.66
N VAL A 140 15.79 -3.56 13.92
CA VAL A 140 16.50 -4.70 14.50
C VAL A 140 16.07 -6.04 13.88
N PHE A 141 14.88 -6.12 13.26
CA PHE A 141 14.30 -7.35 12.72
C PHE A 141 14.54 -7.49 11.21
N ARG A 142 14.68 -8.72 10.74
CA ARG A 142 14.79 -9.03 9.30
C ARG A 142 13.42 -8.88 8.63
N PRO A 143 13.37 -8.57 7.32
CA PRO A 143 12.11 -8.48 6.58
C PRO A 143 11.20 -9.72 6.72
N SER A 144 11.78 -10.93 6.76
CA SER A 144 11.04 -12.17 6.97
C SER A 144 10.49 -12.33 8.38
N GLU A 145 11.21 -11.81 9.40
CA GLU A 145 10.76 -11.83 10.81
C GLU A 145 9.58 -10.88 10.99
N ILE A 146 9.66 -9.69 10.39
CA ILE A 146 8.56 -8.71 10.37
C ILE A 146 7.35 -9.30 9.66
N ALA A 147 7.51 -9.88 8.46
CA ALA A 147 6.40 -10.44 7.70
C ALA A 147 5.67 -11.58 8.44
N ALA A 148 6.42 -12.49 9.09
CA ALA A 148 5.83 -13.55 9.89
C ALA A 148 5.05 -12.99 11.10
N SER A 149 5.61 -12.00 11.80
CA SER A 149 4.98 -11.35 12.95
C SER A 149 3.72 -10.58 12.57
N VAL A 150 3.77 -9.89 11.43
CA VAL A 150 2.62 -9.19 10.85
C VAL A 150 1.52 -10.17 10.46
N ALA A 151 1.86 -11.28 9.79
CA ALA A 151 0.87 -12.30 9.42
C ALA A 151 0.17 -12.86 10.66
N LEU A 152 0.93 -13.14 11.73
CA LEU A 152 0.36 -13.54 13.03
C LEU A 152 -0.61 -12.50 13.59
N ALA A 153 -0.21 -11.23 13.61
CA ALA A 153 -1.04 -10.15 14.13
C ALA A 153 -2.29 -9.89 13.28
N ALA A 154 -2.22 -10.11 11.96
CA ALA A 154 -3.35 -9.92 11.05
C ALA A 154 -4.53 -10.88 11.32
N PHE A 155 -4.25 -12.11 11.76
CA PHE A 155 -5.27 -13.10 12.14
C PHE A 155 -5.93 -12.82 13.50
N GLY A 156 -5.38 -11.91 14.31
CA GLY A 156 -5.95 -11.46 15.58
C GLY A 156 -5.67 -12.37 16.80
N GLU A 157 -5.89 -11.83 18.01
CA GLU A 157 -5.61 -12.44 19.32
C GLU A 157 -6.32 -13.78 19.60
N ARG A 158 -7.33 -14.15 18.81
CA ARG A 158 -8.22 -15.29 19.10
C ARG A 158 -7.72 -16.66 18.64
N ASN A 159 -6.56 -16.73 18.00
CA ASN A 159 -6.03 -17.99 17.49
C ASN A 159 -4.69 -18.33 18.16
N THR A 160 -4.71 -18.68 19.45
CA THR A 160 -3.54 -19.28 20.14
C THR A 160 -2.97 -20.46 19.34
N SER A 161 -3.84 -21.22 18.67
CA SER A 161 -3.47 -22.31 17.75
C SER A 161 -2.71 -21.83 16.50
N VAL A 162 -2.92 -20.60 16.02
CA VAL A 162 -2.16 -20.03 14.88
C VAL A 162 -0.77 -19.61 15.34
N VAL A 163 -0.62 -19.03 16.54
CA VAL A 163 0.69 -18.70 17.11
C VAL A 163 1.52 -19.98 17.35
N GLU A 164 0.90 -21.01 17.91
CA GLU A 164 1.54 -22.30 18.14
C GLU A 164 1.92 -23.01 16.82
N ARG A 165 1.05 -23.00 15.81
CA ARG A 165 1.40 -23.50 14.46
C ARG A 165 2.49 -22.67 13.80
N ALA A 166 2.44 -21.35 13.89
CA ALA A 166 3.44 -20.49 13.28
C ALA A 166 4.84 -20.71 13.87
N THR A 167 4.91 -20.89 15.20
CA THR A 167 6.16 -21.20 15.88
C THR A 167 6.69 -22.57 15.48
N THR A 168 5.86 -23.59 15.22
CA THR A 168 6.34 -24.92 14.81
C THR A 168 6.73 -25.03 13.33
N THR A 169 6.11 -24.26 12.44
CA THR A 169 6.18 -24.51 10.99
C THR A 169 7.39 -23.88 10.28
N CYS A 170 8.12 -22.94 10.90
CA CYS A 170 9.21 -22.21 10.22
C CYS A 170 10.61 -22.68 10.65
N LYS A 171 11.18 -23.63 9.88
CA LYS A 171 12.51 -24.21 10.14
C LYS A 171 13.68 -23.23 9.99
N TYR A 172 13.52 -22.21 9.15
CA TYR A 172 14.58 -21.25 8.79
C TYR A 172 14.47 -19.88 9.49
N ILE A 173 13.47 -19.71 10.36
CA ILE A 173 13.22 -18.44 11.03
C ILE A 173 13.40 -18.61 12.52
N ASN A 174 14.08 -17.64 13.13
CA ASN A 174 14.27 -17.61 14.56
C ASN A 174 12.92 -17.27 15.23
N LYS A 175 12.33 -18.27 15.87
CA LYS A 175 11.02 -18.18 16.54
C LYS A 175 10.99 -17.11 17.62
N GLU A 176 12.06 -17.02 18.41
CA GLU A 176 12.18 -16.04 19.48
C GLU A 176 12.15 -14.61 18.94
N ARG A 177 12.83 -14.37 17.81
CA ARG A 177 12.84 -13.05 17.16
C ARG A 177 11.48 -12.68 16.56
N VAL A 178 10.75 -13.64 16.00
CA VAL A 178 9.37 -13.44 15.53
C VAL A 178 8.45 -13.12 16.70
N LEU A 179 8.52 -13.86 17.80
CA LEU A 179 7.68 -13.60 18.98
C LEU A 179 7.95 -12.21 19.57
N ARG A 180 9.22 -11.82 19.73
CA ARG A 180 9.57 -10.46 20.18
C ARG A 180 9.03 -9.37 19.25
N CYS A 181 9.12 -9.57 17.94
CA CYS A 181 8.57 -8.62 16.96
C CYS A 181 7.04 -8.58 16.99
N TYR A 182 6.39 -9.73 17.19
CA TYR A 182 4.95 -9.83 17.34
C TYR A 182 4.46 -9.12 18.60
N GLU A 183 5.09 -9.34 19.75
CA GLU A 183 4.79 -8.65 21.01
C GLU A 183 4.92 -7.13 20.84
N LEU A 184 6.00 -6.65 20.22
CA LEU A 184 6.17 -5.23 19.93
C LEU A 184 5.06 -4.67 19.02
N ILE A 185 4.57 -5.44 18.06
CA ILE A 185 3.42 -5.05 17.22
C ILE A 185 2.15 -4.95 18.09
N GLN A 186 1.89 -5.94 18.95
CA GLN A 186 0.72 -5.93 19.84
C GLN A 186 0.75 -4.76 20.81
N ASP A 187 1.90 -4.47 21.41
CA ASP A 187 2.08 -3.32 22.31
C ASP A 187 1.75 -2.01 21.59
N LYS A 188 2.22 -1.84 20.35
CA LYS A 188 1.91 -0.64 19.55
C LYS A 188 0.44 -0.56 19.12
N ILE A 189 -0.24 -1.70 18.92
CA ILE A 189 -1.70 -1.74 18.69
C ILE A 189 -2.44 -1.33 19.97
N ALA A 190 -2.08 -1.92 21.12
CA ALA A 190 -2.71 -1.65 22.41
C ALA A 190 -2.53 -0.19 22.85
N MET A 191 -1.37 0.41 22.57
CA MET A 191 -1.11 1.84 22.79
C MET A 191 -1.82 2.76 21.77
N GLY A 192 -2.56 2.22 20.80
CA GLY A 192 -3.24 3.01 19.76
C GLY A 192 -2.31 3.68 18.76
N THR A 193 -1.03 3.31 18.74
CA THR A 193 -0.05 3.83 17.77
C THR A 193 -0.25 3.23 16.38
N ILE A 194 -0.81 2.02 16.31
CA ILE A 194 -1.19 1.35 15.07
C ILE A 194 -2.71 1.14 15.06
N VAL A 195 -3.37 1.65 14.04
CA VAL A 195 -4.81 1.48 13.83
C VAL A 195 -5.03 0.43 12.74
N LEU A 196 -5.75 -0.64 13.08
CA LEU A 196 -6.11 -1.70 12.14
C LEU A 196 -7.50 -1.46 11.56
N LYS A 197 -7.65 -1.73 10.26
CA LYS A 197 -8.99 -1.79 9.64
C LYS A 197 -9.85 -2.89 10.28
N SER A 198 -11.10 -2.53 10.55
CA SER A 198 -12.12 -3.42 11.10
C SER A 198 -12.94 -4.07 9.97
N ALA A 199 -13.48 -5.26 10.22
CA ALA A 199 -14.47 -5.87 9.33
C ALA A 199 -15.72 -4.99 9.31
N GLY A 200 -15.86 -4.13 8.30
CA GLY A 200 -16.97 -3.18 8.14
C GLY A 200 -16.58 -1.78 7.69
N SER A 201 -15.29 -1.41 7.72
CA SER A 201 -14.85 -0.12 7.16
C SER A 201 -14.75 -0.20 5.65
N SER A 202 -15.86 0.03 4.95
CA SER A 202 -15.87 0.28 3.50
C SER A 202 -15.18 1.62 3.23
N MET A 203 -14.02 1.61 2.56
CA MET A 203 -13.46 2.81 1.93
C MET A 203 -13.91 2.87 0.48
N PHE A 204 -15.09 3.45 0.28
CA PHE A 204 -15.38 4.19 -0.95
C PHE A 204 -15.69 5.62 -0.54
N SER A 205 -14.65 6.43 -0.29
CA SER A 205 -14.82 7.87 -0.43
C SER A 205 -14.86 8.17 -1.92
N VAL A 206 -16.08 8.15 -2.48
CA VAL A 206 -16.34 8.75 -3.79
C VAL A 206 -15.86 10.20 -3.70
N PRO A 207 -14.98 10.67 -4.59
CA PRO A 207 -14.66 12.10 -4.61
C PRO A 207 -15.93 12.85 -4.97
N GLN A 208 -16.37 13.77 -4.10
CA GLN A 208 -17.43 14.71 -4.45
C GLN A 208 -16.92 15.59 -5.59
N SER A 209 -17.32 15.23 -6.80
CA SER A 209 -17.11 16.06 -7.99
C SER A 209 -17.82 17.41 -7.79
N PRO A 210 -17.19 18.55 -8.13
CA PRO A 210 -17.81 19.85 -7.95
C PRO A 210 -18.99 20.02 -8.92
N ILE A 211 -20.05 20.58 -8.35
CA ILE A 211 -21.38 20.86 -8.89
C ILE A 211 -21.41 21.30 -10.38
N GLY A 212 -22.23 20.60 -11.16
CA GLY A 212 -22.59 20.94 -12.54
C GLY A 212 -23.82 20.16 -13.01
N VAL A 213 -25.00 20.62 -12.56
CA VAL A 213 -26.36 20.49 -13.14
C VAL A 213 -26.58 19.39 -14.18
N LEU A 214 -27.33 18.34 -13.83
CA LEU A 214 -28.46 17.82 -14.61
C LEU A 214 -29.25 16.78 -13.78
N ASP A 215 -30.54 17.02 -13.70
CA ASP A 215 -31.55 16.31 -12.94
C ASP A 215 -31.89 14.98 -13.63
N ALA A 216 -31.90 13.88 -12.88
CA ALA A 216 -32.54 12.64 -13.27
C ALA A 216 -32.89 11.86 -12.01
N ALA A 217 -34.07 12.18 -11.48
CA ALA A 217 -34.87 11.27 -10.69
C ALA A 217 -35.02 9.90 -11.38
N ALA A 218 -35.32 8.90 -10.56
CA ALA A 218 -35.61 7.50 -10.86
C ALA A 218 -34.37 6.59 -10.95
N CYS A 219 -34.09 5.88 -9.86
CA CYS A 219 -34.12 4.41 -9.82
C CYS A 219 -33.65 3.89 -8.46
N LEU A 220 -34.50 4.00 -7.42
CA LEU A 220 -34.41 3.12 -6.24
C LEU A 220 -35.83 2.85 -5.71
N SER A 221 -36.44 1.80 -6.26
CA SER A 221 -37.34 0.93 -5.48
C SER A 221 -37.45 -0.40 -6.20
N GLN A 222 -36.68 -1.40 -5.74
CA GLN A 222 -37.09 -2.79 -5.88
C GLN A 222 -37.06 -3.42 -4.49
N GLN A 223 -38.26 -3.58 -3.94
CA GLN A 223 -38.55 -4.58 -2.93
C GLN A 223 -39.92 -5.16 -3.25
N SER A 224 -39.94 -6.42 -3.68
CA SER A 224 -41.01 -7.38 -3.36
C SER A 224 -40.59 -8.77 -3.87
N ASP A 225 -40.55 -9.71 -2.93
CA ASP A 225 -40.59 -11.15 -3.16
C ASP A 225 -41.86 -11.53 -3.94
N ASP A 226 -41.77 -12.46 -4.89
CA ASP A 226 -42.44 -13.78 -4.81
C ASP A 226 -42.40 -14.59 -6.12
N THR A 227 -42.23 -15.89 -5.89
CA THR A 227 -42.42 -17.13 -6.65
C THR A 227 -43.18 -17.16 -8.01
N ALA A 228 -42.66 -18.05 -8.88
CA ALA A 228 -43.35 -18.99 -9.80
C ALA A 228 -43.33 -18.73 -11.34
N VAL A 229 -42.67 -19.68 -12.02
CA VAL A 229 -43.03 -20.42 -13.26
C VAL A 229 -43.39 -19.64 -14.54
N GLY A 230 -42.62 -19.92 -15.61
CA GLY A 230 -43.15 -19.99 -16.99
C GLY A 230 -42.32 -19.29 -18.07
N SER A 231 -41.54 -20.06 -18.84
CA SER A 231 -41.22 -19.75 -20.26
C SER A 231 -42.42 -20.15 -21.15
N PRO A 232 -42.43 -19.95 -22.49
CA PRO A 232 -41.54 -19.20 -23.40
C PRO A 232 -42.32 -18.28 -24.40
N ALA A 233 -41.60 -17.53 -25.25
CA ALA A 233 -41.74 -17.55 -26.73
C ALA A 233 -41.19 -16.27 -27.42
N THR A 234 -40.24 -16.54 -28.30
CA THR A 234 -39.94 -16.01 -29.64
C THR A 234 -40.82 -14.89 -30.24
N CYS A 235 -40.23 -14.05 -31.10
CA CYS A 235 -41.01 -13.21 -32.03
C CYS A 235 -40.35 -11.99 -32.73
N TYR A 236 -39.57 -12.19 -33.82
CA TYR A 236 -39.36 -11.32 -35.02
C TYR A 236 -38.87 -9.85 -34.91
N GLN A 237 -37.73 -9.53 -35.55
CA GLN A 237 -37.52 -8.69 -36.77
C GLN A 237 -38.03 -7.23 -36.68
N ALA A 238 -37.35 -6.17 -37.15
CA ALA A 238 -36.61 -6.02 -38.40
C ALA A 238 -35.68 -4.77 -38.37
N SER A 239 -34.80 -4.70 -39.37
CA SER A 239 -33.81 -3.64 -39.61
C SER A 239 -34.40 -2.30 -40.06
N SER A 240 -33.67 -1.21 -39.86
CA SER A 240 -33.41 -0.27 -40.97
C SER A 240 -32.12 0.54 -40.75
N ALA A 241 -31.34 0.66 -41.83
CA ALA A 241 -30.19 1.53 -42.02
C ALA A 241 -30.60 3.01 -41.82
N THR A 242 -29.72 3.99 -41.57
CA THR A 242 -28.79 4.54 -42.59
C THR A 242 -27.98 5.71 -41.97
N LYS A 243 -26.76 5.91 -42.51
CA LYS A 243 -26.15 7.22 -42.84
C LYS A 243 -25.05 7.82 -41.93
N ARG A 244 -23.83 7.37 -42.25
CA ARG A 244 -22.51 8.03 -42.27
C ARG A 244 -22.51 9.55 -42.59
N ARG A 245 -21.76 10.35 -41.81
CA ARG A 245 -21.07 11.62 -42.20
C ARG A 245 -19.81 11.76 -41.31
N ARG A 246 -18.59 11.46 -41.78
CA ARG A 246 -17.61 12.24 -42.57
C ARG A 246 -16.97 13.41 -41.79
N ILE A 247 -15.68 13.21 -41.49
CA ILE A 247 -14.69 14.11 -40.90
C ILE A 247 -14.30 15.21 -41.91
N GLY A 248 -14.03 16.42 -41.42
CA GLY A 248 -13.50 17.53 -42.21
C GLY A 248 -12.57 18.43 -41.40
N ARG A 249 -11.29 18.36 -41.78
CA ARG A 249 -10.12 19.25 -41.59
C ARG A 249 -9.66 19.60 -40.18
#